data_AF-A0A132NWQ7-F1
#
_entry.id   AF-A0A132NWQ7-F1
#
_cell.length_a   1.000
_cell.length_b   1.000
_cell.length_c   1.000
_cell.angle_alpha   90.00
_cell.angle_beta   90.00
_cell.angle_gamma   90.00
#
_symmetry.space_group_name_H-M   'P 1'
#
loop_
_entity.id
_entity.type
_entity.pdbx_description
1 polymer ?
#
loop_
_entity_poly.entity_id
_entity_poly.type
_entity_poly.pdbx_seq_one_letter_code
_entity_poly.pdbx_strand_id
1 'polypeptide(L)'
;MTTTCSDGQVLIGSQCVSCDNSANGIAYCARCYYDTGDSRVKCTECDSGYRFLNTVQSSICVRSSIFNLSGTEFTFIALFGVALAFALIILSIWLASWVKQRRTIRATREQANAIASKTLYIN
;
A
#
# COMPACT_ATOMS: atom_id res chain seq x y z
N MET A 1 14.31 -29.09 42.57
CA MET A 1 13.93 -27.66 42.44
C MET A 1 13.22 -27.53 41.10
N THR A 2 11.90 -27.42 41.10
CA THR A 2 11.12 -27.12 39.89
C THR A 2 11.43 -25.68 39.51
N THR A 3 12.31 -25.49 38.53
CA THR A 3 12.61 -24.17 37.94
C THR A 3 11.41 -23.72 37.12
N THR A 4 10.39 -23.19 37.80
CA THR A 4 9.27 -22.52 37.15
C THR A 4 9.69 -21.09 36.84
N CYS A 5 9.86 -20.78 35.55
CA CYS A 5 10.03 -19.40 35.09
C CYS A 5 8.74 -18.59 35.35
N SER A 6 8.87 -17.26 35.42
CA SER A 6 7.71 -16.39 35.61
C SER A 6 6.80 -16.40 34.38
N ASP A 7 5.53 -15.99 34.54
CA ASP A 7 4.61 -15.81 33.42
C ASP A 7 5.24 -14.90 32.34
N GLY A 8 5.14 -15.30 31.06
CA GLY A 8 5.79 -14.63 29.94
C GLY A 8 7.27 -15.00 29.74
N GLN A 9 7.77 -16.02 30.41
CA GLN A 9 9.12 -16.58 30.21
C GLN A 9 9.09 -18.08 29.95
N VAL A 10 10.08 -18.56 29.20
CA VAL A 10 10.28 -19.98 28.91
C VAL A 10 11.67 -20.43 29.31
N LEU A 11 11.78 -21.65 29.84
CA LEU A 11 13.04 -22.25 30.22
C LEU A 11 13.75 -22.79 28.96
N ILE A 12 14.90 -22.20 28.63
CA ILE A 12 15.78 -22.66 27.55
C ILE A 12 17.09 -23.12 28.19
N GLY A 13 17.30 -24.44 28.22
CA GLY A 13 18.43 -25.04 28.95
C GLY A 13 18.29 -24.80 30.46
N SER A 14 19.09 -23.87 31.00
CA SER A 14 19.10 -23.49 32.43
C SER A 14 18.70 -22.03 32.67
N GLN A 15 18.27 -21.30 31.63
CA GLN A 15 17.94 -19.88 31.71
C GLN A 15 16.47 -19.62 31.37
N CYS A 16 15.83 -18.73 32.12
CA CYS A 16 14.52 -18.21 31.78
C CYS A 16 14.66 -17.07 30.78
N VAL A 17 14.15 -17.28 29.57
CA VAL A 17 14.18 -16.30 28.48
C VAL A 17 12.78 -15.73 28.31
N SER A 18 12.68 -14.41 28.18
CA SER A 18 11.39 -13.75 27.96
C SER A 18 10.82 -14.11 26.59
N CYS A 19 9.51 -14.35 26.54
CA CYS A 19 8.78 -14.59 25.30
C CYS A 19 8.89 -13.39 24.35
N ASP A 20 8.85 -12.17 24.89
CA ASP A 20 9.04 -10.92 24.15
C ASP A 20 10.52 -10.51 24.15
N ASN A 21 11.39 -11.35 23.59
CA ASN A 21 12.80 -11.04 23.41
C ASN A 21 13.09 -10.80 21.92
N SER A 22 13.68 -9.65 21.58
CA SER A 22 14.00 -9.28 20.20
C SER A 22 15.00 -10.22 19.51
N ALA A 23 15.75 -11.05 20.25
CA ALA A 23 16.74 -11.97 19.67
C ALA A 23 16.15 -13.34 19.29
N ASN A 24 15.38 -13.96 20.21
CA ASN A 24 14.90 -15.35 20.08
C ASN A 24 13.41 -15.52 20.39
N GLY A 25 12.73 -14.44 20.78
CA GLY A 25 11.34 -14.41 21.18
C GLY A 25 10.42 -13.85 20.11
N ILE A 26 9.12 -13.87 20.40
CA ILE A 26 8.07 -13.33 19.54
C ILE A 26 7.51 -12.09 20.24
N ALA A 27 7.61 -10.94 19.59
CA ALA A 27 7.11 -9.68 20.13
C ALA A 27 5.60 -9.78 20.42
N TYR A 28 5.15 -9.18 21.53
CA TYR A 28 3.74 -9.18 21.96
C TYR A 28 3.17 -10.57 22.24
N CYS A 29 4.03 -11.48 22.69
CA CYS A 29 3.66 -12.82 23.08
C CYS A 29 3.50 -12.90 24.61
N ALA A 30 2.25 -13.13 25.04
CA ALA A 30 1.92 -13.29 26.45
C ALA A 30 2.35 -14.67 26.98
N ARG A 31 2.21 -15.72 26.17
CA ARG A 31 2.68 -17.08 26.51
C ARG A 31 3.40 -17.74 25.36
N CYS A 32 4.55 -18.32 25.67
CA CYS A 32 5.35 -19.07 24.72
C CYS A 32 5.82 -20.40 25.31
N TYR A 33 6.20 -21.31 24.41
CA TYR A 33 6.90 -22.55 24.75
C TYR A 33 8.15 -22.69 23.88
N TYR A 34 9.11 -23.48 24.34
CA TYR A 34 10.34 -23.75 23.62
C TYR A 34 10.20 -25.08 22.91
N ASP A 35 10.27 -25.04 21.58
CA ASP A 35 10.26 -26.23 20.76
C ASP A 35 11.69 -26.77 20.67
N THR A 36 11.93 -27.93 21.27
CA THR A 36 13.24 -28.59 21.28
C THR A 36 13.60 -29.21 19.93
N GLY A 37 12.63 -29.53 19.08
CA GLY A 37 12.85 -30.07 17.74
C GLY A 37 13.30 -28.99 16.76
N ASP A 38 12.72 -27.79 16.88
CA ASP A 38 13.01 -26.64 16.03
C ASP A 38 14.03 -25.67 16.64
N SER A 39 14.42 -25.89 17.90
CA SER A 39 15.28 -25.02 18.72
C SER A 39 14.83 -23.55 18.73
N ARG A 40 13.52 -23.32 18.75
CA ARG A 40 12.90 -21.99 18.64
C ARG A 40 11.81 -21.79 19.68
N VAL A 41 11.64 -20.56 20.13
CA VAL A 41 10.50 -20.15 20.95
C VAL A 41 9.28 -19.99 20.04
N LYS A 42 8.18 -20.64 20.40
CA LYS A 42 6.90 -20.56 19.70
C LYS A 42 5.88 -19.92 20.63
N CYS A 43 5.15 -18.94 20.11
CA CYS A 43 4.10 -18.27 20.87
C CYS A 43 2.80 -19.08 20.80
N THR A 44 2.15 -19.29 21.94
CA THR A 44 0.84 -19.94 22.07
C THR A 44 -0.28 -18.96 22.39
N GLU A 45 0.05 -17.85 23.04
CA GLU A 45 -0.91 -16.79 23.36
C GLU A 45 -0.29 -15.41 23.13
N CYS A 46 -0.96 -14.58 22.32
CA CYS A 46 -0.58 -13.19 22.11
C CYS A 46 -1.16 -12.28 23.19
N ASP A 47 -0.52 -11.13 23.41
CA ASP A 47 -1.05 -10.09 24.30
C ASP A 47 -2.44 -9.59 23.88
N SER A 48 -3.18 -9.03 24.85
CA SER A 48 -4.50 -8.46 24.59
C SER A 48 -4.43 -7.42 23.47
N GLY A 49 -5.29 -7.58 22.46
CA GLY A 49 -5.30 -6.71 21.27
C GLY A 49 -4.34 -7.14 20.16
N TYR A 50 -3.63 -8.26 20.30
CA TYR A 50 -2.81 -8.87 19.25
C TYR A 50 -3.43 -10.19 18.75
N ARG A 51 -3.17 -10.52 17.49
CA ARG A 51 -3.63 -11.76 16.84
C ARG A 51 -2.45 -12.50 16.23
N PHE A 52 -2.58 -13.82 16.20
CA PHE A 52 -1.62 -14.70 15.55
C PHE A 52 -1.64 -14.50 14.04
N LEU A 53 -0.49 -14.15 13.48
CA LEU A 53 -0.21 -14.40 12.08
C LEU A 53 0.59 -15.67 11.94
N ASN A 54 -0.05 -16.67 11.35
CA ASN A 54 0.64 -17.83 10.85
C ASN A 54 1.25 -17.48 9.49
N THR A 55 2.41 -16.82 9.53
CA THR A 55 3.27 -16.68 8.35
C THR A 55 4.09 -17.95 8.19
N VAL A 56 4.35 -18.35 6.94
CA VAL A 56 4.98 -19.62 6.51
C VAL A 56 6.29 -19.97 7.24
N GLN A 57 6.94 -19.02 7.92
CA GLN A 57 8.21 -19.22 8.63
C GLN A 57 8.24 -18.73 10.09
N SER A 58 7.18 -18.12 10.62
CA SER A 58 7.12 -17.72 12.04
C SER A 58 5.70 -17.39 12.49
N SER A 59 5.37 -17.79 13.72
CA SER A 59 4.21 -17.30 14.44
C SER A 59 4.58 -15.94 15.04
N ILE A 60 4.00 -14.87 14.49
CA ILE A 60 4.17 -13.51 15.03
C ILE A 60 2.84 -13.00 15.57
N CYS A 61 2.89 -12.28 16.69
CA CYS A 61 1.74 -11.60 17.25
C CYS A 61 1.69 -10.17 16.69
N VAL A 62 0.63 -9.87 15.95
CA VAL A 62 0.46 -8.57 15.29
C VAL A 62 -0.75 -7.88 15.87
N ARG A 63 -0.67 -6.56 16.01
CA ARG A 63 -1.74 -5.77 16.60
C ARG A 63 -3.01 -5.93 15.76
N SER A 64 -4.10 -6.31 16.40
CA SER A 64 -5.43 -6.49 15.77
C SER A 64 -5.92 -5.22 15.09
N SER A 65 -5.48 -4.03 15.55
CA SER A 65 -5.81 -2.76 14.89
C SER A 65 -5.19 -2.61 13.50
N ILE A 66 -4.12 -3.36 13.18
CA ILE A 66 -3.58 -3.44 11.82
C ILE A 66 -4.47 -4.37 10.97
N PHE A 67 -5.03 -5.43 11.55
CA PHE A 67 -6.02 -6.29 10.87
C PHE A 67 -7.43 -5.69 10.77
N ASN A 68 -7.64 -4.50 11.34
CA ASN A 68 -8.74 -3.61 10.93
C ASN A 68 -8.44 -2.87 9.61
N LEU A 69 -7.43 -3.30 8.85
CA LEU A 69 -7.38 -3.14 7.39
C LEU A 69 -8.51 -3.99 6.78
N SER A 70 -9.76 -3.63 7.08
CA SER A 70 -10.92 -4.07 6.32
C SER A 70 -10.61 -3.76 4.86
N GLY A 71 -10.66 -4.78 4.00
CA GLY A 71 -10.24 -4.76 2.58
C GLY A 71 -10.93 -3.73 1.66
N THR A 72 -11.54 -2.70 2.22
CA THR A 72 -12.08 -1.51 1.57
C THR A 72 -10.99 -0.48 1.23
N GLU A 73 -9.79 -0.53 1.80
CA GLU A 73 -8.76 0.49 1.54
C GLU A 73 -8.09 0.32 0.16
N PHE A 74 -7.99 -0.92 -0.33
CA PHE A 74 -7.43 -1.23 -1.64
C PHE A 74 -8.37 -0.88 -2.80
N THR A 75 -9.68 -0.75 -2.56
CA THR A 75 -10.63 -0.35 -3.62
C THR A 75 -10.47 1.12 -3.98
N PHE A 76 -10.16 1.99 -3.02
CA PHE A 76 -9.94 3.41 -3.30
C PHE A 76 -8.75 3.63 -4.23
N ILE A 77 -7.61 2.95 -3.99
CA ILE A 77 -6.41 3.09 -4.83
C ILE A 77 -6.70 2.61 -6.26
N ALA A 78 -7.41 1.48 -6.41
CA ALA A 78 -7.80 0.98 -7.72
C ALA A 78 -8.77 1.93 -8.45
N LEU A 79 -9.73 2.52 -7.73
CA LEU A 79 -10.71 3.47 -8.29
C LEU A 79 -10.07 4.79 -8.73
N PHE A 80 -9.15 5.34 -7.94
CA PHE A 80 -8.41 6.54 -8.32
C PHE A 80 -7.53 6.30 -9.55
N GLY A 81 -6.91 5.13 -9.67
CA GLY A 81 -6.13 4.76 -10.85
C GLY A 81 -6.97 4.75 -12.13
N VAL A 82 -8.16 4.15 -12.08
CA VAL A 82 -9.09 4.12 -13.22
C VAL A 82 -9.61 5.52 -13.56
N ALA A 83 -10.01 6.31 -12.55
CA ALA A 83 -10.50 7.67 -12.77
C ALA A 83 -9.45 8.57 -13.42
N LEU A 84 -8.18 8.49 -12.99
CA LEU A 84 -7.08 9.24 -13.57
C LEU A 84 -6.81 8.83 -15.03
N ALA A 85 -6.88 7.53 -15.35
CA ALA A 85 -6.72 7.05 -16.72
C ALA A 85 -7.80 7.63 -17.65
N PHE A 86 -9.07 7.59 -17.24
CA PHE A 86 -10.16 8.19 -18.03
C PHE A 86 -10.01 9.70 -18.19
N ALA A 87 -9.63 10.42 -17.12
CA ALA A 87 -9.41 11.86 -17.17
C ALA A 87 -8.31 12.22 -18.19
N LEU A 88 -7.19 11.50 -18.20
CA LEU A 88 -6.09 11.71 -19.16
C LEU A 88 -6.52 11.43 -20.61
N ILE A 89 -7.31 10.37 -20.84
CA ILE A 89 -7.83 10.06 -22.18
C ILE A 89 -8.74 11.19 -22.67
N ILE A 90 -9.71 11.63 -21.86
CA ILE A 90 -10.62 12.72 -22.23
C ILE A 90 -9.85 14.01 -22.52
N LEU A 91 -8.86 14.34 -21.68
CA LEU A 91 -8.04 15.54 -21.83
C LEU A 91 -7.20 15.49 -23.11
N SER A 92 -6.68 14.30 -23.48
CA SER A 92 -5.95 14.09 -24.73
C SER A 92 -6.82 14.32 -25.98
N ILE A 93 -8.05 13.81 -25.99
CA ILE A 93 -9.01 13.97 -27.10
C ILE A 93 -9.42 15.43 -27.22
N TRP A 94 -9.71 16.08 -26.09
CA TRP A 94 -10.00 17.52 -26.04
C TRP A 94 -8.85 18.36 -26.58
N LEU A 95 -7.61 18.08 -26.16
CA LEU A 95 -6.44 18.80 -26.64
C LEU A 95 -6.24 18.62 -28.16
N ALA A 96 -6.40 17.40 -28.67
CA ALA A 96 -6.28 17.10 -30.09
C ALA A 96 -7.36 17.84 -30.92
N SER A 97 -8.61 17.83 -30.45
CA SER A 97 -9.72 18.56 -31.08
C SER A 97 -9.48 20.07 -31.07
N TRP A 98 -9.02 20.60 -29.93
CA TRP A 98 -8.71 22.02 -29.78
C TRP A 98 -7.56 22.47 -30.69
N VAL A 99 -6.48 21.69 -30.78
CA VAL A 99 -5.36 21.96 -31.70
C VAL A 99 -5.84 21.96 -33.15
N LYS A 100 -6.71 21.01 -33.53
CA LYS A 100 -7.28 20.94 -34.88
C LYS A 100 -8.11 22.17 -35.21
N GLN A 101 -9.02 22.58 -34.31
CA GLN A 101 -9.79 23.81 -34.49
C GLN A 101 -8.89 25.05 -34.58
N ARG A 102 -7.83 25.14 -33.78
CA ARG A 102 -6.94 26.29 -33.82
C ARG A 102 -6.21 26.42 -35.16
N ARG A 103 -5.89 25.30 -35.82
CA ARG A 103 -5.26 25.30 -37.15
C ARG A 103 -6.22 25.73 -38.24
N THR A 104 -7.48 25.28 -38.21
CA THR A 104 -8.48 25.67 -39.22
C THR A 104 -8.79 27.17 -39.13
N ILE A 105 -8.90 27.73 -37.93
CA ILE A 105 -9.14 29.17 -37.72
C ILE A 105 -7.97 30.02 -38.25
N ARG A 106 -6.72 29.54 -38.17
CA ARG A 106 -5.56 30.26 -38.73
C ARG A 106 -5.58 30.28 -40.26
N ALA A 107 -5.88 29.14 -40.88
CA ALA A 107 -5.97 29.02 -42.34
C ALA A 107 -7.07 29.93 -42.93
N THR A 108 -8.23 30.02 -42.28
CA THR A 108 -9.31 30.92 -42.73
C THR A 108 -8.94 32.39 -42.57
N ARG A 109 -8.22 32.75 -41.50
CA ARG A 109 -7.74 34.13 -41.27
C ARG A 109 -6.71 34.56 -42.32
N GLU A 110 -5.81 33.67 -42.72
CA GLU A 110 -4.85 33.92 -43.79
C GLU A 110 -5.54 34.14 -45.15
N GLN A 111 -6.54 33.31 -45.47
CA GLN A 111 -7.34 33.48 -46.69
C GLN A 111 -8.11 34.80 -46.68
N ALA A 112 -8.75 35.15 -45.56
CA ALA A 112 -9.46 36.42 -45.42
C ALA A 112 -8.53 37.62 -45.60
N ASN A 113 -7.33 37.59 -45.01
CA ASN A 113 -6.33 38.65 -45.17
C ASN A 113 -5.81 38.75 -46.61
N ALA A 114 -5.61 37.62 -47.30
CA ALA A 114 -5.15 37.60 -48.69
C ALA A 114 -6.20 38.12 -49.68
N ILE A 115 -7.49 37.94 -49.39
CA ILE A 115 -8.58 38.51 -50.20
C ILE A 115 -8.70 40.02 -49.95
N ALA A 116 -8.64 40.43 -48.67
CA ALA A 116 -8.71 41.84 -48.29
C ALA A 116 -7.57 42.69 -48.87
N SER A 117 -6.35 42.14 -48.93
CA SER A 117 -5.21 42.83 -49.55
C SER A 117 -5.38 42.98 -51.06
N LYS A 118 -5.91 41.97 -51.76
CA LYS A 118 -6.17 42.07 -53.21
C LYS A 118 -7.23 43.12 -53.55
N THR A 119 -8.28 43.26 -52.76
CA THR A 119 -9.29 44.30 -52.98
C THR A 119 -8.77 45.73 -52.78
N LEU A 120 -7.73 45.93 -51.96
CA LEU A 120 -7.12 47.24 -51.74
C LEU A 120 -6.18 47.69 -52.88
N TYR A 121 -5.63 46.77 -53.67
CA TYR A 121 -4.73 47.11 -54.80
C TYR A 121 -5.46 47.36 -56.13
N ILE A 122 -6.77 47.08 -56.20
CA ILE A 122 -7.57 47.17 -57.43
C ILE A 122 -8.41 48.46 -57.47
N ASN A 123 -8.38 49.27 -56.40
CA ASN A 123 -9.13 50.53 -56.29
C ASN A 123 -8.18 51.72 -56.09
#